data_AF-A0A2K6MXN6-F1
#
_entry.id   AF-A0A2K6MXN6-F1
#
_cell.length_a   1.000
_cell.length_b   1.000
_cell.length_c   1.000
_cell.angle_alpha   90.00
_cell.angle_beta   90.00
_cell.angle_gamma   90.00
#
_symmetry.space_group_name_H-M   'P 1'
#
loop_
_entity.id
_entity.type
_entity.pdbx_description
1 polymer ?
#
loop_
_entity_poly.entity_id
_entity_poly.type
_entity_poly.pdbx_seq_one_letter_code
_entity_poly.pdbx_strand_id
1 'polypeptide(L)'
;SESLVVRNVAEDLVEKLRKFHFHKETNNAAIIMKIDKDKHRVVLDEELEGISPDELKDELVPYPLCFIFSSPVGRKPEQQMMYAGSKNKLVQRAELTKVFEIRNVEDLTEEWLSDKLGFFH
;
A
#
# COMPACT_ATOMS: atom_id res chain seq x y z
N SER A 1 -21.94 21.74 1.43
CA SER A 1 -20.53 21.58 1.06
C SER A 1 -19.89 20.51 1.90
N GLU A 2 -19.62 19.33 1.33
CA GLU A 2 -18.70 18.37 1.96
C GLU A 2 -17.29 18.94 1.81
N SER A 3 -16.76 19.47 2.90
CA SER A 3 -15.37 19.91 3.00
C SER A 3 -14.44 18.75 2.62
N LEU A 4 -13.45 19.01 1.77
CA LEU A 4 -12.36 18.08 1.41
C LEU A 4 -11.46 17.87 2.65
N VAL A 5 -11.94 17.06 3.59
CA VAL A 5 -11.20 16.75 4.82
C VAL A 5 -10.19 15.65 4.54
N VAL A 6 -8.90 16.00 4.57
CA VAL A 6 -7.80 15.03 4.61
C VAL A 6 -8.00 14.14 5.84
N ARG A 7 -8.18 12.84 5.61
CA ARG A 7 -8.49 11.90 6.69
C ARG A 7 -7.26 11.73 7.59
N ASN A 8 -7.48 11.61 8.90
CA ASN A 8 -6.41 11.22 9.81
C ASN A 8 -6.04 9.76 9.58
N VAL A 9 -4.75 9.45 9.72
CA VAL A 9 -4.26 8.07 9.77
C VAL A 9 -4.24 7.68 11.24
N ALA A 10 -4.85 6.54 11.57
CA ALA A 10 -4.89 6.06 12.95
C ALA A 10 -3.50 5.58 13.39
N GLU A 11 -3.14 5.80 14.66
CA GLU A 11 -1.76 5.53 15.15
C GLU A 11 -1.46 4.03 15.17
N ASP A 12 -2.45 3.21 15.51
CA ASP A 12 -2.39 1.75 15.44
C ASP A 12 -2.06 1.24 14.03
N LEU A 13 -2.59 1.88 12.99
CA LEU A 13 -2.25 1.57 11.61
C LEU A 13 -0.80 1.93 11.27
N VAL A 14 -0.29 3.07 11.76
CA VAL A 14 1.11 3.46 11.57
C VAL A 14 2.05 2.49 12.26
N GLU A 15 1.74 2.10 13.50
CA GLU A 15 2.51 1.09 14.23
C GLU A 15 2.52 -0.26 13.50
N LYS A 16 1.39 -0.66 12.91
CA LYS A 16 1.32 -1.89 12.11
C LYS A 16 2.17 -1.80 10.85
N LEU A 17 2.11 -0.70 10.10
CA LEU A 17 2.94 -0.47 8.92
C LEU A 17 4.44 -0.46 9.25
N ARG A 18 4.81 0.12 10.41
CA ARG A 18 6.19 0.05 10.91
C ARG A 18 6.59 -1.38 11.25
N LYS A 19 5.75 -2.13 11.97
CA LYS A 19 6.01 -3.55 12.26
C LYS A 19 6.15 -4.37 10.99
N PHE A 20 5.33 -4.10 9.98
CA PHE A 20 5.40 -4.72 8.66
C PHE A 20 6.70 -4.38 7.92
N HIS A 21 7.14 -3.11 7.96
CA HIS A 21 8.42 -2.68 7.39
C HIS A 21 9.63 -3.36 8.05
N PHE A 22 9.57 -3.59 9.36
CA PHE A 22 10.63 -4.27 10.12
C PHE A 22 10.40 -5.78 10.27
N HIS A 23 9.36 -6.32 9.62
CA HIS A 23 9.07 -7.73 9.67
C HIS A 23 10.16 -8.50 8.90
N LYS A 24 10.62 -9.59 9.49
CA LYS A 24 11.77 -10.37 8.98
C LYS A 24 11.35 -11.67 8.31
N GLU A 25 10.06 -11.90 8.15
CA GLU A 25 9.61 -13.06 7.38
C GLU A 25 9.93 -12.85 5.91
N THR A 26 10.21 -13.97 5.26
CA THR A 26 10.72 -14.02 3.89
C THR A 26 9.60 -14.28 2.89
N ASN A 27 8.34 -14.29 3.34
CA ASN A 27 7.18 -14.48 2.46
C ASN A 27 6.71 -13.15 1.87
N ASN A 28 6.12 -13.22 0.68
CA ASN A 28 5.37 -12.07 0.16
C ASN A 28 4.13 -11.86 1.04
N ALA A 29 3.98 -10.63 1.52
CA ALA A 29 2.84 -10.21 2.31
C ALA A 29 2.31 -8.87 1.78
N ALA A 30 1.02 -8.61 2.00
CA ALA A 30 0.38 -7.36 1.58
C ALA A 30 -0.61 -6.87 2.64
N ILE A 31 -0.60 -5.55 2.88
CA ILE A 31 -1.56 -4.86 3.73
C ILE A 31 -2.48 -4.02 2.84
N ILE A 32 -3.77 -4.37 2.81
CA ILE A 32 -4.81 -3.63 2.10
C ILE A 32 -5.45 -2.64 3.07
N MET A 33 -5.51 -1.37 2.66
CA MET A 33 -6.09 -0.28 3.45
C MET A 33 -7.23 0.40 2.69
N LYS A 34 -8.25 0.84 3.43
CA LYS A 34 -9.38 1.60 2.88
C LYS A 34 -9.68 2.85 3.71
N ILE A 35 -10.44 3.78 3.11
CA ILE A 35 -11.01 4.90 3.86
C ILE A 35 -12.35 4.47 4.44
N ASP A 36 -12.45 4.47 5.76
CA ASP A 36 -13.71 4.34 6.47
C ASP A 36 -14.46 5.68 6.38
N LYS A 37 -15.63 5.65 5.70
CA LYS A 37 -16.44 6.85 5.46
C LYS A 37 -17.08 7.37 6.74
N ASP A 38 -17.44 6.49 7.67
CA ASP A 38 -18.13 6.84 8.93
C ASP A 38 -17.13 7.36 9.96
N LYS A 39 -15.95 6.73 10.04
CA LYS A 39 -14.90 7.09 11.00
C LYS A 39 -13.96 8.19 10.49
N HIS A 40 -14.14 8.63 9.25
CA HIS A 40 -13.35 9.67 8.61
C HIS A 40 -11.82 9.42 8.70
N ARG A 41 -11.38 8.16 8.53
CA ARG A 41 -9.97 7.75 8.72
C ARG A 41 -9.56 6.60 7.80
N VAL A 42 -8.26 6.47 7.55
CA VAL A 42 -7.70 5.27 6.90
C VAL A 42 -7.71 4.12 7.92
N VAL A 43 -8.21 2.96 7.51
CA VAL A 43 -8.27 1.74 8.32
C VAL A 43 -7.68 0.56 7.55
N LEU A 44 -7.21 -0.45 8.27
CA LEU A 44 -6.90 -1.77 7.71
C LEU A 44 -8.18 -2.39 7.15
N ASP A 45 -8.07 -2.97 5.95
CA ASP A 45 -9.12 -3.78 5.36
C ASP A 45 -8.78 -5.26 5.49
N GLU A 46 -7.65 -5.67 4.90
CA GLU A 46 -7.23 -7.07 4.80
C GLU A 46 -5.70 -7.18 4.89
N GLU A 47 -5.22 -8.32 5.36
CA GLU A 47 -3.80 -8.72 5.36
C GLU A 47 -3.69 -10.05 4.63
N LEU A 48 -2.80 -10.10 3.65
CA LEU A 48 -2.54 -11.27 2.83
C LEU A 48 -1.13 -11.74 3.12
N GLU A 49 -0.96 -13.04 3.34
CA GLU A 49 0.33 -13.72 3.53
C GLU A 49 0.37 -14.92 2.59
N GLY A 50 1.52 -15.20 1.96
CA GLY A 50 1.78 -16.52 1.39
C GLY A 50 2.59 -16.56 0.10
N ILE A 51 3.89 -16.80 0.25
CA ILE A 51 4.66 -17.77 -0.54
C ILE A 51 5.43 -18.61 0.49
N SER A 52 5.46 -19.93 0.32
CA SER A 52 6.12 -20.79 1.32
C SER A 52 7.64 -20.59 1.31
N PRO A 53 8.34 -20.73 2.44
CA PRO A 53 9.82 -20.63 2.48
C PRO A 53 10.53 -21.60 1.52
N ASP A 54 9.87 -22.71 1.16
CA ASP A 54 10.41 -23.71 0.22
C ASP A 54 10.33 -23.25 -1.24
N GLU A 55 9.37 -22.39 -1.60
CA GLU A 55 9.26 -21.75 -2.92
C GLU A 55 10.21 -20.55 -3.09
N LEU A 56 10.87 -20.14 -1.99
CA LEU A 56 11.67 -18.92 -1.90
C LEU A 56 13.19 -19.18 -1.84
N LYS A 57 13.60 -20.45 -1.76
CA LYS A 57 14.98 -20.87 -1.46
C LYS A 57 16.04 -20.39 -2.46
N ASP A 58 15.65 -19.95 -3.65
CA ASP A 58 16.60 -19.55 -4.70
C ASP A 58 16.77 -18.02 -4.88
N GLU A 59 16.01 -17.18 -4.17
CA GLU A 59 16.06 -15.71 -4.38
C GLU A 59 16.18 -14.94 -3.05
N LEU A 60 17.36 -14.96 -2.45
CA LEU A 60 17.71 -14.05 -1.34
C LEU A 60 17.95 -12.63 -1.85
N VAL A 61 16.90 -12.00 -2.37
CA VAL A 61 16.88 -10.59 -2.74
C VAL A 61 16.22 -9.82 -1.58
N PRO A 62 16.76 -8.67 -1.14
CA PRO A 62 16.11 -7.87 -0.09
C PRO A 62 14.68 -7.50 -0.51
N TYR A 63 13.68 -7.96 0.26
CA TYR A 63 12.26 -7.66 0.07
C TYR A 63 12.01 -6.16 0.26
N PRO A 64 11.82 -5.39 -0.82
CA PRO A 64 11.62 -3.97 -0.69
C PRO A 64 10.15 -3.72 -0.33
N LEU A 65 9.89 -3.11 0.82
CA LEU A 65 8.55 -2.61 1.11
C LEU A 65 8.16 -1.59 0.04
N CYS A 66 7.05 -1.84 -0.64
CA CYS A 66 6.45 -0.89 -1.57
C CYS A 66 5.00 -0.62 -1.20
N PHE A 67 4.57 0.61 -1.48
CA PHE A 67 3.20 1.06 -1.29
C PHE A 67 2.57 1.29 -2.65
N ILE A 68 1.49 0.58 -2.93
CA ILE A 68 0.78 0.67 -4.21
C ILE A 68 -0.55 1.36 -3.97
N PHE A 69 -0.70 2.56 -4.53
CA PHE A 69 -1.93 3.30 -4.49
C PHE A 69 -2.82 2.93 -5.68
N SER A 70 -3.93 2.24 -5.43
CA SER A 70 -4.94 1.99 -6.46
C SER A 70 -5.91 3.17 -6.56
N SER A 71 -5.92 3.84 -7.72
CA SER A 71 -6.79 4.97 -8.04
C SER A 71 -7.60 4.72 -9.33
N PRO A 72 -8.59 3.81 -9.32
CA PRO A 72 -9.34 3.46 -10.52
C PRO A 72 -9.96 4.67 -11.23
N VAL A 73 -9.83 4.70 -12.56
CA VAL A 73 -10.52 5.69 -13.41
C VAL A 73 -12.04 5.52 -13.29
N GLY A 74 -12.78 6.63 -13.35
CA GLY A 74 -14.24 6.64 -13.20
C GLY A 74 -14.77 6.76 -11.77
N ARG A 75 -13.90 6.89 -10.76
CA ARG A 75 -14.30 7.31 -9.40
C ARG A 75 -14.66 8.79 -9.37
N LYS A 76 -15.54 9.19 -8.45
CA LYS A 76 -15.95 10.59 -8.26
C LYS A 76 -14.72 11.47 -7.91
N PRO A 77 -14.59 12.69 -8.47
CA PRO A 77 -13.47 13.58 -8.20
C PRO A 77 -13.20 13.81 -6.71
N GLU A 78 -14.24 13.97 -5.90
CA GLU A 78 -14.14 14.22 -4.46
C GLU A 78 -13.49 13.03 -3.73
N GLN A 79 -13.83 11.81 -4.16
CA GLN A 79 -13.23 10.60 -3.62
C GLN A 79 -11.75 10.50 -4.02
N GLN A 80 -11.42 10.80 -5.28
CA GLN A 80 -10.02 10.80 -5.72
C GLN A 80 -9.17 11.81 -4.94
N MET A 81 -9.69 13.03 -4.73
CA MET A 81 -9.00 14.05 -3.95
C MET A 81 -8.80 13.64 -2.49
N MET A 82 -9.81 13.02 -1.86
CA MET A 82 -9.72 12.52 -0.48
C MET A 82 -8.65 11.43 -0.32
N TYR A 83 -8.61 10.47 -1.25
CA TYR A 83 -7.62 9.40 -1.25
C TYR A 83 -6.21 9.92 -1.56
N ALA A 84 -6.06 10.84 -2.53
CA ALA A 84 -4.77 11.46 -2.85
C ALA A 84 -4.18 12.25 -1.67
N GLY A 85 -5.01 13.03 -0.96
CA GLY A 85 -4.57 13.75 0.24
C GLY A 85 -4.20 12.81 1.39
N SER A 86 -4.96 11.73 1.57
CA SER A 86 -4.70 10.72 2.62
C SER A 86 -3.45 9.91 2.32
N LYS A 87 -3.17 9.60 1.04
CA LYS A 87 -1.94 8.94 0.56
C LYS A 87 -0.70 9.67 1.06
N ASN A 88 -0.61 10.97 0.80
CA ASN A 88 0.60 11.74 1.13
C ASN A 88 0.89 11.71 2.64
N LYS A 89 -0.15 11.81 3.46
CA LYS A 89 -0.04 11.73 4.92
C LYS A 89 0.40 10.35 5.40
N LEU A 90 -0.11 9.29 4.77
CA LEU A 90 0.25 7.92 5.08
C LEU A 90 1.72 7.63 4.74
N VAL A 91 2.14 7.99 3.54
CA VAL A 91 3.52 7.84 3.06
C VAL A 91 4.51 8.54 4.01
N GLN A 92 4.19 9.77 4.42
CA GLN A 92 5.03 10.52 5.36
C GLN A 92 5.11 9.88 6.75
N ARG A 93 3.97 9.46 7.32
CA ARG A 93 3.93 8.90 8.70
C ARG A 93 4.53 7.50 8.80
N ALA A 94 4.35 6.69 7.76
CA ALA A 94 4.87 5.32 7.71
C ALA A 94 6.26 5.24 7.07
N GLU A 95 6.87 6.38 6.71
CA GLU A 95 8.24 6.46 6.16
C GLU A 95 8.42 5.59 4.90
N LEU A 96 7.38 5.52 4.06
CA LEU A 96 7.35 4.68 2.87
C LEU A 96 8.19 5.32 1.76
N THR A 97 9.18 4.59 1.25
CA THR A 97 10.14 5.11 0.26
C THR A 97 9.81 4.72 -1.17
N LYS A 98 9.28 3.51 -1.39
CA LYS A 98 8.82 3.05 -2.72
C LYS A 98 7.31 3.20 -2.83
N VAL A 99 6.86 4.20 -3.59
CA VAL A 99 5.43 4.53 -3.76
C VAL A 99 5.08 4.44 -5.24
N PHE A 100 4.16 3.55 -5.57
CA PHE A 100 3.64 3.34 -6.93
C PHE A 100 2.15 3.65 -6.98
N GLU A 101 1.63 3.93 -8.17
CA GLU A 101 0.21 4.20 -8.40
C GLU A 101 -0.29 3.42 -9.62
N ILE A 102 -1.44 2.76 -9.48
CA ILE A 102 -2.13 2.05 -10.56
C ILE A 102 -3.51 2.65 -10.78
N ARG A 103 -3.92 2.75 -12.05
CA ARG A 103 -5.24 3.28 -12.44
C ARG A 103 -6.21 2.23 -12.93
N ASN A 104 -5.71 1.04 -13.22
CA ASN A 104 -6.50 -0.18 -13.37
C ASN A 104 -5.93 -1.23 -12.42
N VAL A 105 -6.80 -2.01 -11.78
CA VAL A 105 -6.38 -3.11 -10.90
C VAL A 105 -5.72 -4.22 -11.71
N GLU A 106 -6.11 -4.39 -12.97
CA GLU A 106 -5.51 -5.34 -13.90
C GLU A 106 -4.04 -5.02 -14.23
N ASP A 107 -3.60 -3.77 -14.02
CA ASP A 107 -2.19 -3.38 -14.22
C ASP A 107 -1.29 -3.92 -13.10
N LEU A 108 -1.86 -4.35 -11.97
CA LEU A 108 -1.11 -4.91 -10.84
C LEU A 108 -0.76 -6.38 -11.12
N THR A 109 0.32 -6.57 -11.87
CA THR A 109 0.90 -7.89 -12.18
C THR A 109 2.28 -8.04 -11.55
N GLU A 110 2.76 -9.27 -11.46
CA GLU A 110 4.12 -9.58 -11.02
C GLU A 110 5.17 -8.91 -11.93
N GLU A 111 4.97 -8.99 -13.26
CA GLU A 111 5.83 -8.34 -14.25
C GLU A 111 5.90 -6.82 -14.03
N TRP A 112 4.75 -6.17 -13.85
CA TRP A 112 4.68 -4.73 -13.59
C TRP A 112 5.41 -4.36 -12.28
N LEU A 113 5.22 -5.16 -11.23
CA LEU A 113 5.84 -4.90 -9.93
C LEU A 113 7.36 -5.07 -10.01
N SER A 114 7.83 -6.12 -10.68
CA SER A 114 9.25 -6.39 -10.84
C SER A 114 9.96 -5.35 -11.71
N ASP A 115 9.31 -4.84 -12.77
CA ASP A 115 9.76 -3.67 -13.54
C ASP A 115 9.93 -2.44 -12.63
N LYS A 116 8.91 -2.12 -11.83
CA LYS A 116 8.91 -0.95 -10.93
C LYS A 116 9.95 -1.05 -9.82
N LEU A 117 10.23 -2.25 -9.34
CA LEU A 117 11.23 -2.51 -8.32
C LEU A 117 12.66 -2.54 -8.87
N GLY A 118 12.82 -2.61 -10.20
CA GLY A 118 14.09 -2.61 -10.89
C GLY A 118 14.81 -3.97 -10.86
N PHE A 119 14.07 -5.08 -10.67
CA PHE A 119 14.65 -6.42 -10.59
C PHE A 119 15.16 -6.98 -11.92
N PHE A 120 14.66 -6.47 -13.04
CA PHE A 120 15.13 -6.85 -14.37
C PHE A 120 16.05 -5.76 -14.95
N HIS A 121 17.36 -5.93 -14.77
CA HIS A 121 18.45 -5.28 -15.55
C HIS A 121 19.52 -6.31 -15.89
#